data_AF-A0A940GRH0-F1
#
_entry.id   AF-A0A940GRH0-F1
#
_cell.length_a   1.000
_cell.length_b   1.000
_cell.length_c   1.000
_cell.angle_alpha   90.00
_cell.angle_beta   90.00
_cell.angle_gamma   90.00
#
_symmetry.space_group_name_H-M   'P 1'
#
loop_
_entity.id
_entity.type
_entity.pdbx_description
1 polymer ?
#
loop_
_entity_poly.entity_id
_entity_poly.type
_entity_poly.pdbx_seq_one_letter_code
_entity_poly.pdbx_strand_id
1 'polypeptide(L)' 'MRRSLVLTDETARHPFLASLPAHVRHTPPPEPIERGWRLTAQDLRDFLLAYCACLMAALIYIA' A
#
# COMPACT_ATOMS: atom_id res chain seq x y z
N MET A 1 -32.81 -1.20 -23.82
CA MET A 1 -31.76 -2.09 -24.35
C MET A 1 -30.54 -2.02 -23.44
N ARG A 2 -30.28 -3.05 -22.62
CA ARG A 2 -29.07 -3.14 -21.77
C ARG A 2 -27.96 -3.83 -22.57
N ARG A 3 -26.91 -3.10 -22.93
CA ARG A 3 -25.75 -3.66 -23.63
C ARG A 3 -24.73 -4.04 -22.56
N SER A 4 -24.58 -5.33 -22.30
CA SER A 4 -23.51 -5.81 -21.41
C SER A 4 -22.17 -5.56 -22.09
N LEU A 5 -21.29 -4.79 -21.44
CA LEU A 5 -19.90 -4.69 -21.83
C LEU A 5 -19.26 -6.05 -21.56
N VAL A 6 -19.16 -6.89 -22.60
CA VAL A 6 -18.39 -8.13 -22.53
C VAL A 6 -16.94 -7.70 -22.47
N LEU A 7 -16.38 -7.71 -21.26
CA LEU A 7 -14.98 -7.42 -20.99
C LEU A 7 -14.14 -8.57 -21.60
N THR A 8 -13.97 -8.55 -22.91
CA THR A 8 -13.01 -9.41 -23.57
C THR A 8 -11.63 -8.97 -23.13
N ASP A 9 -10.83 -9.91 -22.65
CA ASP A 9 -9.45 -9.67 -22.23
C ASP A 9 -8.62 -9.15 -23.41
N GLU A 10 -8.41 -7.84 -23.48
CA GLU A 10 -7.71 -7.17 -24.59
C GLU A 10 -6.23 -7.55 -24.64
N THR A 11 -5.68 -8.01 -23.51
CA THR A 11 -4.31 -8.52 -23.41
C THR A 11 -4.10 -9.85 -24.14
N ALA A 12 -5.17 -10.61 -24.42
CA ALA A 12 -5.10 -11.85 -25.19
C ALA A 12 -4.69 -11.66 -26.65
N ARG A 13 -4.65 -10.42 -27.16
CA ARG A 13 -4.22 -10.13 -28.54
C ARG A 13 -2.70 -10.18 -28.71
N HIS A 14 -1.93 -10.22 -27.62
CA HIS A 14 -0.48 -10.42 -27.72
C HIS A 14 -0.15 -11.86 -28.12
N PRO A 15 0.66 -12.08 -29.16
CA PRO A 15 0.98 -13.44 -29.65
C PRO A 15 1.63 -14.31 -28.57
N PHE A 16 2.40 -13.69 -27.66
CA PHE A 16 2.97 -14.37 -26.50
C PHE A 16 1.89 -14.79 -25.48
N LEU A 17 0.99 -13.89 -25.08
CA LEU A 17 -0.08 -14.17 -24.12
C LEU A 17 -1.14 -15.14 -24.67
N ALA A 18 -1.29 -15.21 -26.00
CA ALA A 18 -2.14 -16.21 -26.67
C ALA A 18 -1.56 -17.64 -26.59
N SER A 19 -0.22 -17.77 -26.55
CA SER A 19 0.45 -19.07 -26.44
C SER A 19 0.51 -19.62 -25.01
N LEU A 20 0.17 -18.79 -24.02
CA LEU A 20 0.25 -19.13 -22.61
C LEU A 20 -1.00 -19.87 -22.11
N PRO A 21 -0.86 -21.00 -21.41
CA PRO A 21 -1.97 -21.71 -20.79
C PRO A 21 -2.74 -20.86 -19.78
N ALA A 22 -4.06 -21.07 -19.67
CA ALA A 22 -4.95 -20.26 -18.84
C ALA A 22 -4.51 -20.13 -17.36
N HIS A 23 -3.95 -21.19 -16.77
CA HIS A 23 -3.49 -21.19 -15.38
C HIS A 23 -2.28 -20.26 -15.13
N VAL A 24 -1.51 -19.92 -16.16
CA VAL A 24 -0.38 -18.97 -16.04
C VAL A 24 -0.86 -17.52 -16.17
N ARG A 25 -2.00 -17.29 -16.82
CA ARG A 25 -2.59 -15.97 -17.03
C ARG A 25 -3.39 -15.48 -15.83
N HIS A 26 -3.79 -16.40 -14.94
CA HIS A 26 -4.43 -16.04 -13.68
C HIS A 26 -3.38 -15.43 -12.74
N THR A 27 -3.33 -14.10 -12.70
CA THR A 27 -2.69 -13.41 -11.57
C THR A 27 -3.49 -13.76 -10.32
N PRO A 28 -2.89 -14.34 -9.28
CA PRO A 28 -3.58 -14.54 -8.02
C PRO A 28 -4.07 -13.18 -7.51
N PRO A 29 -5.22 -13.13 -6.82
CA PRO A 29 -5.69 -11.88 -6.22
C PRO A 29 -4.55 -11.31 -5.37
N PRO A 30 -4.27 -10.00 -5.47
CA PRO A 30 -3.20 -9.40 -4.69
C PRO A 30 -3.48 -9.68 -3.21
N GLU A 31 -2.55 -10.41 -2.58
CA GLU A 31 -2.59 -10.60 -1.13
C GLU A 31 -2.72 -9.22 -0.47
N PRO A 32 -3.67 -9.04 0.46
CA PRO A 32 -3.78 -7.78 1.18
C PRO A 32 -2.46 -7.58 1.93
N ILE A 33 -1.64 -6.68 1.42
CA ILE A 33 -0.47 -6.19 2.15
C ILE A 33 -1.06 -5.51 3.38
N GLU A 34 -1.07 -6.22 4.51
CA GLU A 34 -1.39 -5.62 5.79
C GLU A 34 -0.35 -4.52 6.03
N ARG A 35 -0.71 -3.30 5.64
CA ARG A 35 -0.08 -2.08 6.10
C ARG A 35 -0.45 -1.93 7.57
N GLY A 36 0.03 -2.86 8.39
CA GLY A 36 -0.07 -2.81 9.82
C GLY A 36 0.77 -1.62 10.25
N TRP A 37 0.10 -0.51 10.54
CA TRP A 37 0.67 0.55 11.36
C TRP A 37 0.91 -0.04 12.74
N ARG A 38 2.01 -0.77 12.90
CA ARG A 38 2.45 -1.32 14.18
C ARG A 38 3.11 -0.20 14.95
N LEU A 39 2.29 0.71 15.49
CA LEU A 39 2.77 1.66 16.49
C LEU A 39 3.08 0.86 17.75
N THR A 40 4.35 0.76 18.09
CA THR A 40 4.80 0.13 19.33
C THR A 40 4.72 1.15 20.46
N ALA A 41 4.53 0.69 21.70
CA ALA A 41 4.65 1.56 22.88
C ALA A 41 6.02 2.26 22.95
N GLN A 42 7.06 1.61 22.40
CA GLN A 42 8.39 2.18 22.27
C GLN A 42 8.42 3.38 21.29
N ASP A 43 7.77 3.27 20.13
CA ASP A 43 7.71 4.35 19.14
C ASP A 43 7.01 5.59 19.70
N LEU A 44 5.94 5.38 20.49
CA LEU A 44 5.25 6.46 21.19
C LEU A 44 6.14 7.14 22.23
N ARG A 45 6.90 6.36 22.99
CA ARG A 45 7.82 6.89 24.01
C ARG A 45 8.92 7.73 23.36
N ASP A 46 9.54 7.22 22.31
CA ASP A 46 10.64 7.89 21.62
C ASP A 46 10.14 9.19 20.96
N PHE A 47 8.94 9.17 20.36
CA PHE A 47 8.29 10.36 19.84
C PHE A 47 8.01 11.41 20.94
N LEU A 48 7.46 10.98 22.08
CA LEU A 48 7.13 11.87 23.19
C LEU A 48 8.39 12.52 23.80
N LEU A 49 9.49 11.76 23.90
CA LEU A 49 10.77 12.28 24.36
C LEU A 49 11.31 13.36 23.41
N ALA A 50 11.31 13.10 22.10
CA ALA A 50 11.73 14.08 21.10
C ALA A 50 10.84 15.34 21.13
N TYR A 51 9.53 15.17 21.27
CA TYR A 51 8.58 16.28 21.38
C TYR A 51 8.87 17.15 22.61
N CYS A 52 9.01 16.53 23.79
CA CYS A 52 9.33 17.26 25.02
C CYS A 52 10.68 17.98 24.94
N ALA A 53 11.71 17.36 24.35
CA ALA A 53 13.01 17.99 24.17
C ALA A 53 12.93 19.24 23.29
N CYS A 54 12.26 19.14 22.13
CA CYS A 54 12.07 20.28 21.23
C CYS A 54 11.21 21.39 21.85
N LEU A 55 10.13 21.03 22.55
CA LEU A 55 9.28 21.99 23.25
C LEU A 55 10.07 22.77 24.30
N MET A 56 10.85 22.07 25.13
CA MET A 56 11.67 22.69 26.16
C MET A 56 12.74 23.60 25.54
N ALA A 57 13.39 23.17 24.46
CA ALA A 57 14.35 24.00 23.74
C ALA A 57 13.71 25.30 23.21
N ALA A 58 12.50 25.22 22.64
CA ALA A 58 11.77 26.39 22.18
C ALA A 58 11.36 27.32 23.34
N LEU A 59 10.89 26.76 24.46
CA LEU A 59 10.51 27.53 25.64
C LEU A 59 11.72 28.26 26.24
N ILE A 60 12.87 27.59 26.35
CA ILE A 60 14.12 28.21 26.83
C ILE A 60 14.60 29.30 25.88
N TYR A 61 14.44 29.11 24.57
CA TYR A 61 14.83 30.13 23.59
C TYR A 61 13.96 31.39 23.66
N ILE A 62 12.68 31.23 24.01
CA ILE A 62 11.71 32.33 24.08
C ILE A 62 11.75 33.06 25.44
N ALA A 63 12.12 32.37 26.52
CA ALA A 63 12.23 32.92 27.87
C ALA A 63 13.47 33.82 28.05
#